data_AF-A0A964LDV6-F1
#
_entry.id   AF-A0A964LDV6-F1
#
_cell.length_a   1.000
_cell.length_b   1.000
_cell.length_c   1.000
_cell.angle_alpha   90.00
_cell.angle_beta   90.00
_cell.angle_gamma   90.00
#
_symmetry.space_group_name_H-M   'P 1'
#
loop_
_entity.id
_entity.type
_entity.pdbx_description
1 polymer ?
#
loop_
_entity_poly.entity_id
_entity_poly.type
_entity_poly.pdbx_seq_one_letter_code
_entity_poly.pdbx_strand_id
1 'polypeptide(L)'
;MRRSLCLLIVLLSLTAIACPPAPKVDPINKDDAKVTDKAVTPPESLDHLKPRVEAALEQVRDRDLLTTHAFWTIFHGILGTGLEKTTLTDPESKKKVNAIDYLAGGGEIRGLQFLPTSHGLDVALAKSIDLQGVAQGHQDQFIAEMAQWNMPLDRKFRVGGTDFTFQDFTRHSRMRASVKKDQELSWAVIIIAQYYGTSDVPWVNSFGETLKLSDVVRYELDASIENAACGGTHRLFGLTWAYHLHLKNGGKKEGVWLDVEKRIAEYKSKARQSQNRADGILSTSYFRSKDHEPNLELRIGTTGHIVEWLALAMTDEELKAPWMQEAVSALSLAILDMRKGHVESGALYHAAHGLHLYHERVFGTPARYLPLPPKK
;
A
#
# COMPACT_ATOMS: atom_id res chain seq x y z
N MET A 1 -32.16 -51.90 -1.86
CA MET A 1 -31.78 -50.91 -0.83
C MET A 1 -30.51 -50.19 -1.29
N ARG A 2 -30.65 -49.06 -1.99
CA ARG A 2 -29.52 -48.21 -2.45
C ARG A 2 -29.23 -47.18 -1.35
N ARG A 3 -28.02 -47.20 -0.79
CA ARG A 3 -27.53 -46.15 0.11
C ARG A 3 -26.84 -45.09 -0.76
N SER A 4 -27.45 -43.91 -0.84
CA SER A 4 -26.84 -42.71 -1.40
C SER A 4 -25.97 -42.07 -0.31
N LEU A 5 -24.68 -41.91 -0.58
CA LEU A 5 -23.76 -41.14 0.24
C LEU A 5 -23.74 -39.71 -0.33
N CYS A 6 -24.39 -38.75 0.34
CA CYS A 6 -24.28 -37.34 0.00
C CYS A 6 -22.89 -36.84 0.43
N LEU A 7 -22.05 -36.51 -0.55
CA LEU A 7 -20.79 -35.79 -0.33
C LEU A 7 -21.13 -34.31 -0.17
N LEU A 8 -20.96 -33.77 1.05
CA LEU A 8 -21.04 -32.34 1.31
C LEU A 8 -19.71 -31.72 0.87
N ILE A 9 -19.69 -31.00 -0.25
CA ILE A 9 -18.54 -30.18 -0.67
C ILE A 9 -18.64 -28.87 0.10
N VAL A 10 -17.82 -28.70 1.12
CA VAL A 10 -17.62 -27.42 1.80
C VAL A 10 -16.60 -26.61 0.97
N LEU A 11 -17.08 -25.60 0.26
CA LEU A 11 -16.24 -24.57 -0.35
C LEU A 11 -15.70 -23.67 0.77
N LEU A 12 -14.45 -23.92 1.18
CA LEU A 12 -13.68 -23.01 2.04
C LEU A 12 -13.05 -21.92 1.18
N SER A 13 -13.69 -20.76 1.14
CA SER A 13 -13.08 -19.50 0.68
C SER A 13 -12.05 -19.03 1.70
N LEU A 14 -10.81 -19.47 1.55
CA LEU A 14 -9.67 -18.98 2.34
C LEU A 14 -9.20 -17.64 1.77
N THR A 15 -9.78 -16.54 2.24
CA THR A 15 -9.18 -15.21 2.10
C THR A 15 -7.99 -15.13 3.06
N ALA A 16 -6.77 -15.19 2.52
CA ALA A 16 -5.55 -14.98 3.28
C ALA A 16 -5.44 -13.49 3.64
N ILE A 17 -5.79 -13.15 4.88
CA ILE A 17 -5.74 -11.79 5.40
C ILE A 17 -4.38 -11.63 6.11
N ALA A 18 -3.46 -10.87 5.52
CA ALA A 18 -2.14 -10.59 6.10
C ALA A 18 -2.07 -9.25 6.87
N CYS A 19 -3.01 -8.32 6.64
CA CYS A 19 -3.29 -7.25 7.61
C CYS A 19 -4.27 -7.83 8.64
N PRO A 20 -3.99 -7.91 9.96
CA PRO A 20 -4.99 -8.40 10.91
C PRO A 20 -6.33 -7.70 10.68
N PRO A 21 -7.47 -8.43 10.64
CA PRO A 21 -8.77 -7.76 10.65
C PRO A 21 -8.82 -6.83 11.86
N ALA A 22 -9.48 -5.67 11.72
CA ALA A 22 -9.64 -4.75 12.84
C ALA A 22 -10.08 -5.54 14.10
N PRO A 23 -9.43 -5.33 15.26
CA PRO A 23 -9.69 -6.12 16.44
C PRO A 23 -11.18 -6.05 16.81
N LYS A 24 -11.75 -7.18 17.23
CA LYS A 24 -13.09 -7.18 17.83
C LYS A 24 -13.00 -6.44 19.15
N VAL A 25 -13.79 -5.38 19.29
CA VAL A 25 -13.90 -4.56 20.49
C VAL A 25 -14.69 -5.35 21.53
N ASP A 26 -14.05 -5.75 22.63
CA ASP A 26 -14.76 -6.13 23.84
C ASP A 26 -15.39 -4.87 24.47
N PRO A 27 -16.59 -4.96 25.09
CA PRO A 27 -17.22 -3.80 25.70
C PRO A 27 -16.36 -3.28 26.86
N ILE A 28 -15.78 -2.09 26.69
CA ILE A 28 -14.97 -1.43 27.72
C ILE A 28 -15.88 -0.90 28.84
N ASN A 29 -15.45 -1.18 30.07
CA ASN A 29 -16.03 -0.68 31.32
C ASN A 29 -15.91 0.86 31.39
N LYS A 30 -17.01 1.54 31.75
CA LYS A 30 -17.24 2.98 31.49
C LYS A 30 -16.44 3.98 32.32
N ASP A 31 -15.42 3.60 33.07
CA ASP A 31 -14.92 4.43 34.17
C ASP A 31 -13.57 5.14 33.99
N ASP A 32 -12.90 5.05 32.84
CA ASP A 32 -11.66 5.83 32.61
C ASP A 32 -11.66 6.61 31.29
N ALA A 33 -12.40 7.72 31.25
CA ALA A 33 -12.23 8.75 30.23
C ALA A 33 -12.49 10.16 30.78
N LYS A 34 -11.60 10.65 31.66
CA LYS A 34 -11.41 12.09 31.80
C LYS A 34 -10.41 12.55 30.75
N VAL A 35 -10.93 12.85 29.56
CA VAL A 35 -10.19 13.62 28.54
C VAL A 35 -10.03 15.04 29.10
N THR A 36 -8.80 15.40 29.45
CA THR A 36 -8.46 16.78 29.79
C THR A 36 -8.22 17.53 28.48
N ASP A 37 -8.95 18.62 28.26
CA ASP A 37 -8.69 19.58 27.19
C ASP A 37 -7.27 20.15 27.37
N LYS A 38 -6.30 19.52 26.72
CA LYS A 38 -4.96 20.09 26.57
C LYS A 38 -5.01 21.19 25.51
N ALA A 39 -4.28 22.26 25.78
CA ALA A 39 -4.11 23.40 24.89
C ALA A 39 -3.79 22.96 23.45
N VAL A 40 -4.49 23.57 22.50
CA VAL A 40 -4.26 23.44 21.06
C VAL A 40 -2.79 23.78 20.79
N THR A 41 -2.00 22.80 20.37
CA THR A 41 -0.62 23.00 19.92
C THR A 41 -0.64 24.07 18.82
N PRO A 42 0.24 25.09 18.85
CA PRO A 42 0.30 26.08 17.78
C PRO A 42 0.50 25.38 16.43
N PRO A 43 -0.08 25.91 15.34
CA PRO A 43 -0.05 25.26 14.05
C PRO A 43 1.39 24.98 13.62
N GLU A 44 1.64 23.77 13.13
CA GLU A 44 2.94 23.37 12.62
C GLU A 44 3.41 24.33 11.52
N SER A 45 4.66 24.80 11.59
CA SER A 45 5.27 25.55 10.49
C SER A 45 6.00 24.59 9.56
N LEU A 46 5.96 24.86 8.25
CA LEU A 46 6.68 24.05 7.26
C LEU A 46 8.20 23.98 7.54
N ASP A 47 8.77 25.07 8.08
CA ASP A 47 10.19 25.14 8.44
C ASP A 47 10.56 24.18 9.58
N HIS A 48 9.66 23.95 10.54
CA HIS A 48 9.86 22.97 11.60
C HIS A 48 9.49 21.54 11.17
N LEU A 49 8.51 21.41 10.27
CA LEU A 49 8.03 20.11 9.80
C LEU A 49 9.08 19.40 8.94
N LYS A 50 9.75 20.12 8.03
CA LYS A 50 10.75 19.52 7.13
C LYS A 50 11.84 18.71 7.84
N PRO A 51 12.62 19.27 8.79
CA PRO A 51 13.67 18.51 9.46
C PRO A 51 13.11 17.33 10.27
N ARG A 52 11.87 17.42 10.75
CA ARG A 52 11.21 16.32 11.48
C ARG A 52 10.87 15.15 10.57
N VAL A 53 10.30 15.42 9.40
CA VAL A 53 10.01 14.40 8.38
C VAL A 53 11.31 13.75 7.92
N GLU A 54 12.35 14.54 7.68
CA GLU A 54 13.67 14.05 7.27
C GLU A 54 14.29 13.12 8.33
N ALA A 55 14.21 13.48 9.62
CA ALA A 55 14.68 12.65 10.71
C ALA A 55 13.90 11.33 10.84
N ALA A 56 12.57 11.36 10.67
CA ALA A 56 11.75 10.15 10.69
C ALA A 56 12.12 9.20 9.53
N LEU A 57 12.30 9.74 8.32
CA LEU A 57 12.74 8.98 7.14
C LEU A 57 14.17 8.45 7.29
N GLU A 58 15.08 9.20 7.92
CA GLU A 58 16.41 8.72 8.27
C GLU A 58 16.35 7.55 9.26
N GLN A 59 15.57 7.68 10.34
CA GLN A 59 15.42 6.60 11.31
C GLN A 59 14.88 5.30 10.68
N VAL A 60 13.97 5.38 9.71
CA VAL A 60 13.50 4.20 8.99
C VAL A 60 14.60 3.61 8.09
N ARG A 61 15.35 4.46 7.38
CA ARG A 61 16.46 4.03 6.51
C ARG A 61 17.62 3.40 7.28
N ASP A 62 17.85 3.83 8.52
CA ASP A 62 18.91 3.32 9.39
C ASP A 62 18.61 1.92 9.97
N ARG A 63 17.41 1.38 9.72
CA ARG A 63 17.07 0.01 10.12
C ARG A 63 17.69 -0.96 9.12
N ASP A 64 18.54 -1.85 9.61
CA ASP A 64 19.10 -2.90 8.77
C ASP A 64 17.98 -3.83 8.26
N LEU A 65 17.90 -3.97 6.95
CA LEU A 65 17.20 -5.08 6.32
C LEU A 65 18.20 -6.22 6.11
N LEU A 66 17.87 -7.41 6.63
CA LEU A 66 18.75 -8.56 6.57
C LEU A 66 18.29 -9.55 5.50
N THR A 67 19.22 -10.32 4.92
CA THR A 67 18.89 -11.44 4.02
C THR A 67 18.06 -12.53 4.71
N THR A 68 18.09 -12.58 6.05
CA THR A 68 17.29 -13.50 6.87
C THR A 68 15.89 -12.99 7.21
N HIS A 69 15.56 -11.74 6.88
CA HIS A 69 14.21 -11.24 7.04
C HIS A 69 13.23 -11.95 6.09
N ALA A 70 11.95 -11.93 6.47
CA ALA A 70 10.89 -12.43 5.61
C ALA A 70 10.78 -11.59 4.33
N PHE A 71 10.28 -12.22 3.27
CA PHE A 71 9.93 -11.54 2.02
C PHE A 71 8.99 -10.37 2.27
N TRP A 72 7.97 -10.56 3.12
CA TRP A 72 7.08 -9.50 3.59
C TRP A 72 7.82 -8.23 4.04
N THR A 73 8.77 -8.36 4.96
CA THR A 73 9.56 -7.22 5.45
C THR A 73 10.42 -6.61 4.36
N ILE A 74 11.03 -7.44 3.50
CA ILE A 74 11.96 -6.97 2.47
C ILE A 74 11.24 -6.16 1.41
N PHE A 75 10.12 -6.64 0.87
CA PHE A 75 9.45 -5.90 -0.21
C PHE A 75 8.77 -4.62 0.28
N HIS A 76 8.21 -4.62 1.49
CA HIS A 76 7.75 -3.37 2.09
C HIS A 76 8.94 -2.43 2.37
N GLY A 77 10.10 -2.95 2.77
CA GLY A 77 11.34 -2.18 2.86
C GLY A 77 11.70 -1.46 1.55
N ILE A 78 11.49 -2.16 0.42
CA ILE A 78 11.61 -1.57 -0.92
C ILE A 78 10.56 -0.49 -1.15
N LEU A 79 9.29 -0.72 -0.80
CA LEU A 79 8.26 0.31 -0.88
C LEU A 79 8.64 1.58 -0.11
N GLY A 80 9.11 1.45 1.14
CA GLY A 80 9.41 2.58 2.01
C GLY A 80 10.69 3.34 1.65
N THR A 81 11.65 2.71 0.95
CA THR A 81 12.98 3.32 0.73
C THR A 81 13.41 3.41 -0.74
N GLY A 82 12.72 2.71 -1.64
CA GLY A 82 12.87 2.78 -3.09
C GLY A 82 13.86 1.75 -3.67
N LEU A 83 13.71 1.47 -4.97
CA LEU A 83 14.44 0.40 -5.68
C LEU A 83 15.95 0.47 -5.49
N GLU A 84 16.54 1.66 -5.64
CA GLU A 84 17.99 1.86 -5.65
C GLU A 84 18.62 1.90 -4.25
N LYS A 85 17.88 2.40 -3.25
CA LYS A 85 18.41 2.68 -1.92
C LYS A 85 18.24 1.50 -0.95
N THR A 86 17.33 0.59 -1.25
CA THR A 86 17.06 -0.56 -0.37
C THR A 86 18.21 -1.55 -0.44
N THR A 87 18.88 -1.75 0.69
CA THR A 87 20.04 -2.65 0.80
C THR A 87 19.76 -3.75 1.80
N LEU A 88 20.06 -5.00 1.42
CA LEU A 88 20.08 -6.16 2.32
C LEU A 88 21.50 -6.37 2.85
N THR A 89 21.60 -6.66 4.14
CA THR A 89 22.85 -7.03 4.81
C THR A 89 22.80 -8.51 5.14
N ASP A 90 23.81 -9.25 4.69
CA ASP A 90 24.01 -10.62 5.12
C ASP A 90 24.54 -10.64 6.57
N PRO A 91 23.87 -11.34 7.50
CA PRO A 91 24.23 -11.25 8.92
C PRO A 91 25.56 -11.92 9.25
N GLU A 92 26.02 -12.88 8.44
CA GLU A 92 27.27 -13.61 8.67
C GLU A 92 28.46 -12.87 8.05
N SER A 93 28.43 -12.64 6.74
CA SER A 93 29.50 -12.01 5.97
C SER A 93 29.52 -10.49 6.09
N LYS A 94 28.45 -9.87 6.60
CA LYS A 94 28.23 -8.41 6.63
C LYS A 94 28.22 -7.75 5.25
N LYS A 95 28.17 -8.54 4.17
CA LYS A 95 28.08 -8.02 2.81
C LYS A 95 26.74 -7.32 2.62
N LYS A 96 26.79 -6.14 2.01
CA LYS A 96 25.63 -5.35 1.60
C LYS A 96 25.36 -5.54 0.11
N VAL A 97 24.10 -5.74 -0.25
CA VAL A 97 23.64 -5.90 -1.64
C VAL A 97 22.32 -5.17 -1.83
N ASN A 98 22.08 -4.57 -2.99
CA ASN A 98 20.78 -3.98 -3.29
C ASN A 98 19.69 -5.08 -3.25
N ALA A 99 18.55 -4.78 -2.64
CA ALA A 99 17.48 -5.76 -2.44
C ALA A 99 16.92 -6.29 -3.76
N ILE A 100 16.67 -5.40 -4.74
CA ILE A 100 16.17 -5.79 -6.06
C ILE A 100 17.20 -6.61 -6.83
N ASP A 101 18.48 -6.26 -6.74
CA ASP A 101 19.55 -7.08 -7.34
C ASP A 101 19.64 -8.47 -6.72
N TYR A 102 19.50 -8.57 -5.40
CA TYR A 102 19.49 -9.86 -4.71
C TYR A 102 18.30 -10.72 -5.15
N LEU A 103 17.08 -10.17 -5.12
CA LEU A 103 15.87 -10.88 -5.54
C LEU A 103 15.91 -11.28 -7.03
N ALA A 104 16.30 -10.35 -7.90
CA ALA A 104 16.41 -10.57 -9.34
C ALA A 104 17.48 -11.61 -9.70
N GLY A 105 18.56 -11.68 -8.92
CA GLY A 105 19.64 -12.66 -9.10
C GLY A 105 19.27 -14.09 -8.67
N GLY A 106 18.07 -14.30 -8.12
CA GLY A 106 17.64 -15.59 -7.58
C GLY A 106 18.09 -15.82 -6.13
N GLY A 107 18.35 -14.75 -5.38
CA GLY A 107 18.67 -14.82 -3.96
C GLY A 107 17.54 -15.45 -3.15
N GLU A 108 17.90 -16.30 -2.19
CA GLU A 108 16.93 -17.01 -1.36
C GLU A 108 16.43 -16.12 -0.22
N ILE A 109 15.12 -15.90 -0.18
CA ILE A 109 14.46 -15.16 0.89
C ILE A 109 13.31 -16.01 1.44
N ARG A 110 13.21 -16.10 2.77
CA ARG A 110 12.12 -16.81 3.43
C ARG A 110 10.77 -16.20 3.05
N GLY A 111 9.87 -17.00 2.48
CA GLY A 111 8.55 -16.56 2.04
C GLY A 111 8.49 -16.06 0.59
N LEU A 112 9.63 -15.98 -0.11
CA LEU A 112 9.65 -15.67 -1.53
C LEU A 112 9.60 -16.95 -2.36
N GLN A 113 8.66 -16.99 -3.30
CA GLN A 113 8.69 -17.97 -4.38
C GLN A 113 8.14 -17.33 -5.66
N PHE A 114 8.95 -17.32 -6.71
CA PHE A 114 8.50 -16.98 -8.06
C PHE A 114 7.93 -18.21 -8.76
N LEU A 115 6.78 -18.06 -9.40
CA LEU A 115 6.01 -19.14 -10.00
C LEU A 115 5.85 -18.87 -11.51
N PRO A 116 6.58 -19.59 -12.39
CA PRO A 116 6.33 -19.51 -13.83
C PRO A 116 4.89 -19.92 -14.15
N THR A 117 4.24 -19.18 -15.04
CA THR A 117 2.85 -19.42 -15.47
C THR A 117 2.73 -19.40 -16.99
N SER A 118 1.60 -19.85 -17.53
CA SER A 118 1.31 -19.74 -18.97
C SER A 118 1.27 -18.29 -19.48
N HIS A 119 1.18 -17.32 -18.57
CA HIS A 119 1.08 -15.89 -18.88
C HIS A 119 2.28 -15.08 -18.36
N GLY A 120 3.36 -15.71 -17.92
CA GLY A 120 4.56 -15.03 -17.44
C GLY A 120 5.03 -15.54 -16.09
N LEU A 121 5.11 -14.64 -15.12
CA LEU A 121 5.67 -14.92 -13.80
C LEU A 121 4.73 -14.40 -12.71
N ASP A 122 4.54 -15.20 -11.65
CA ASP A 122 3.75 -14.83 -10.48
C ASP A 122 4.62 -14.89 -9.22
N VAL A 123 4.10 -14.34 -8.12
CA VAL A 123 4.70 -14.46 -6.79
C VAL A 123 3.73 -15.24 -5.90
N ALA A 124 4.23 -16.28 -5.24
CA ALA A 124 3.40 -17.12 -4.38
C ALA A 124 2.76 -16.30 -3.23
N LEU A 125 1.48 -16.55 -2.98
CA LEU A 125 0.77 -16.04 -1.80
C LEU A 125 1.13 -16.84 -0.55
N ALA A 126 0.93 -16.22 0.61
CA ALA A 126 0.81 -16.94 1.89
C ALA A 126 -0.39 -17.91 1.85
N LYS A 127 -0.16 -19.18 1.51
CA LYS A 127 -1.21 -20.22 1.40
C LYS A 127 -1.51 -20.93 2.72
N SER A 128 -0.68 -20.74 3.73
CA SER A 128 -0.76 -21.39 5.03
C SER A 128 -0.54 -20.38 6.16
N ILE A 129 -1.03 -20.70 7.36
CA ILE A 129 -0.98 -19.81 8.53
C ILE A 129 0.45 -19.41 8.89
N ASP A 130 1.41 -20.31 8.71
CA ASP A 130 2.84 -20.10 8.97
C ASP A 130 3.53 -19.15 7.97
N LEU A 131 2.90 -18.89 6.82
CA LEU A 131 3.39 -17.95 5.84
C LEU A 131 2.73 -16.56 5.94
N GLN A 132 1.76 -16.37 6.82
CA GLN A 132 1.17 -15.05 7.09
C GLN A 132 2.21 -14.12 7.73
N GLY A 133 2.36 -12.91 7.19
CA GLY A 133 3.44 -11.98 7.58
C GLY A 133 4.84 -12.45 7.16
N VAL A 134 4.94 -13.47 6.29
CA VAL A 134 6.20 -14.01 5.78
C VAL A 134 6.29 -13.89 4.26
N ALA A 135 5.30 -14.44 3.56
CA ALA A 135 5.12 -14.26 2.11
C ALA A 135 4.23 -13.04 1.83
N GLN A 136 4.05 -12.66 0.56
CA GLN A 136 3.06 -11.63 0.23
C GLN A 136 1.65 -12.10 0.60
N GLY A 137 0.88 -11.20 1.19
CA GLY A 137 -0.45 -11.48 1.71
C GLY A 137 -1.52 -11.37 0.64
N HIS A 138 -1.37 -10.39 -0.25
CA HIS A 138 -2.32 -10.14 -1.31
C HIS A 138 -1.69 -10.39 -2.67
N GLN A 139 -2.56 -10.75 -3.60
CA GLN A 139 -2.20 -10.94 -4.99
C GLN A 139 -1.72 -9.62 -5.60
N ASP A 140 -0.67 -9.72 -6.42
CA ASP A 140 -0.04 -8.59 -7.12
C ASP A 140 0.60 -7.51 -6.20
N GLN A 141 0.65 -7.72 -4.88
CA GLN A 141 1.14 -6.73 -3.92
C GLN A 141 2.58 -6.32 -4.21
N PHE A 142 3.50 -7.28 -4.27
CA PHE A 142 4.90 -7.01 -4.59
C PHE A 142 5.04 -6.22 -5.90
N ILE A 143 4.30 -6.64 -6.94
CA ILE A 143 4.41 -6.08 -8.28
C ILE A 143 3.90 -4.64 -8.32
N ALA A 144 2.79 -4.35 -7.64
CA ALA A 144 2.26 -3.00 -7.54
C ALA A 144 3.17 -2.07 -6.74
N GLU A 145 3.83 -2.56 -5.69
CA GLU A 145 4.81 -1.76 -4.94
C GLU A 145 6.06 -1.46 -5.76
N MET A 146 6.53 -2.40 -6.58
CA MET A 146 7.61 -2.14 -7.55
C MET A 146 7.16 -1.14 -8.63
N ALA A 147 5.89 -1.20 -9.05
CA ALA A 147 5.31 -0.28 -10.02
C ALA A 147 5.26 1.16 -9.48
N GLN A 148 5.02 1.33 -8.17
CA GLN A 148 5.03 2.63 -7.52
C GLN A 148 6.39 3.33 -7.59
N TRP A 149 7.47 2.58 -7.73
CA TRP A 149 8.82 3.09 -7.97
C TRP A 149 9.26 3.04 -9.44
N ASN A 150 8.31 2.82 -10.37
CA ASN A 150 8.55 2.76 -11.81
C ASN A 150 9.61 1.71 -12.21
N MET A 151 9.48 0.49 -11.67
CA MET A 151 10.29 -0.65 -12.08
C MET A 151 10.29 -0.80 -13.62
N PRO A 152 11.47 -0.88 -14.26
CA PRO A 152 11.56 -1.08 -15.71
C PRO A 152 10.96 -2.42 -16.14
N LEU A 153 10.18 -2.43 -17.22
CA LEU A 153 9.56 -3.66 -17.75
C LEU A 153 10.59 -4.72 -18.18
N ASP A 154 11.76 -4.30 -18.62
CA ASP A 154 12.86 -5.17 -19.07
C ASP A 154 13.78 -5.63 -17.93
N ARG A 155 13.53 -5.21 -16.68
CA ARG A 155 14.27 -5.69 -15.52
C ARG A 155 14.19 -7.21 -15.44
N LYS A 156 15.35 -7.87 -15.47
CA LYS A 156 15.43 -9.33 -15.48
C LYS A 156 15.30 -9.94 -14.09
N PHE A 157 14.71 -11.13 -14.02
CA PHE A 157 14.60 -11.97 -12.83
C PHE A 157 14.97 -13.42 -13.19
N ARG A 158 15.91 -13.99 -12.46
CA ARG A 158 16.42 -15.35 -12.66
C ARG A 158 15.57 -16.34 -11.86
N VAL A 159 14.85 -17.24 -12.54
CA VAL A 159 13.97 -18.24 -11.90
C VAL A 159 14.20 -19.61 -12.51
N GLY A 160 14.63 -20.58 -11.71
CA GLY A 160 14.79 -21.98 -12.15
C GLY A 160 15.70 -22.13 -13.38
N GLY A 161 16.75 -21.30 -13.49
CA GLY A 161 17.65 -21.33 -14.64
C GLY A 161 17.13 -20.64 -15.90
N THR A 162 16.00 -19.94 -15.83
CA THR A 162 15.40 -19.14 -16.92
C THR A 162 15.37 -17.66 -16.55
N ASP A 163 15.56 -16.79 -17.54
CA ASP A 163 15.42 -15.34 -17.36
C ASP A 163 14.00 -14.91 -17.72
N PHE A 164 13.31 -14.32 -16.74
CA PHE A 164 12.06 -13.61 -16.92
C PHE A 164 12.31 -12.10 -16.85
N THR A 165 11.31 -11.31 -17.23
CA THR A 165 11.33 -9.85 -17.15
C THR A 165 10.24 -9.35 -16.21
N PHE A 166 10.32 -8.10 -15.77
CA PHE A 166 9.24 -7.49 -15.00
C PHE A 166 7.93 -7.42 -15.81
N GLN A 167 8.02 -7.34 -17.14
CA GLN A 167 6.88 -7.47 -18.04
C GLN A 167 6.15 -8.82 -17.91
N ASP A 168 6.84 -9.90 -17.57
CA ASP A 168 6.19 -11.20 -17.35
C ASP A 168 5.30 -11.19 -16.11
N PHE A 169 5.68 -10.44 -15.05
CA PHE A 169 4.83 -10.22 -13.89
C PHE A 169 3.62 -9.35 -14.20
N THR A 170 3.83 -8.22 -14.89
CA THR A 170 2.73 -7.31 -15.22
C THR A 170 1.74 -7.95 -16.18
N ARG A 171 2.23 -8.78 -17.11
CA ARG A 171 1.40 -9.59 -18.02
C ARG A 171 0.58 -10.61 -17.26
N HIS A 172 1.18 -11.36 -16.34
CA HIS A 172 0.45 -12.31 -15.51
C HIS A 172 -0.64 -11.62 -14.68
N SER A 173 -0.31 -10.50 -14.02
CA SER A 173 -1.26 -9.68 -13.23
C SER A 173 -2.46 -9.22 -14.08
N ARG A 174 -2.22 -8.72 -15.30
CA ARG A 174 -3.29 -8.33 -16.23
C ARG A 174 -4.14 -9.51 -16.70
N MET A 175 -3.50 -10.64 -17.00
CA MET A 175 -4.20 -11.82 -17.50
C MET A 175 -5.03 -12.52 -16.44
N ARG A 176 -4.67 -12.43 -15.16
CA ARG A 176 -5.42 -13.05 -14.06
C ARG A 176 -6.46 -12.14 -13.41
N ALA A 177 -6.48 -10.84 -13.73
CA ALA A 177 -7.47 -9.90 -13.23
C ALA A 177 -8.86 -10.26 -13.77
N SER A 178 -9.85 -10.36 -12.88
CA SER A 178 -11.23 -10.70 -13.21
C SER A 178 -12.22 -10.01 -12.30
N VAL A 179 -13.27 -9.45 -12.91
CA VAL A 179 -14.41 -8.85 -12.20
C VAL A 179 -15.50 -9.87 -11.84
N LYS A 180 -15.26 -11.17 -12.07
CA LYS A 180 -16.22 -12.26 -11.77
C LYS A 180 -15.67 -13.31 -10.82
N LYS A 181 -14.46 -13.11 -10.28
CA LYS A 181 -13.75 -14.11 -9.44
C LYS A 181 -13.63 -13.71 -7.97
N ASP A 182 -14.42 -12.74 -7.51
CA ASP A 182 -14.38 -12.21 -6.13
C ASP A 182 -12.93 -11.92 -5.68
N GLN A 183 -12.26 -11.13 -6.50
CA GLN A 183 -10.86 -10.73 -6.30
C GLN A 183 -10.81 -9.36 -5.65
N GLU A 184 -9.76 -9.11 -4.87
CA GLU A 184 -9.34 -7.74 -4.57
C GLU A 184 -8.32 -7.30 -5.62
N LEU A 185 -8.70 -6.33 -6.46
CA LEU A 185 -7.92 -5.82 -7.58
C LEU A 185 -7.23 -4.49 -7.28
N SER A 186 -7.21 -4.05 -6.01
CA SER A 186 -6.54 -2.83 -5.53
C SER A 186 -5.14 -2.66 -6.12
N TRP A 187 -4.31 -3.72 -6.09
CA TRP A 187 -2.95 -3.74 -6.64
C TRP A 187 -2.91 -3.93 -8.16
N ALA A 188 -3.79 -4.79 -8.70
CA ALA A 188 -3.88 -5.03 -10.14
C ALA A 188 -4.23 -3.74 -10.92
N VAL A 189 -5.09 -2.88 -10.37
CA VAL A 189 -5.43 -1.57 -10.96
C VAL A 189 -4.18 -0.70 -11.17
N ILE A 190 -3.26 -0.66 -10.19
CA ILE A 190 -2.00 0.10 -10.30
C ILE A 190 -1.18 -0.43 -11.48
N ILE A 191 -1.00 -1.75 -11.54
CA ILE A 191 -0.17 -2.42 -12.55
C ILE A 191 -0.74 -2.22 -13.95
N ILE A 192 -2.06 -2.44 -14.12
CA ILE A 192 -2.73 -2.33 -15.41
C ILE A 192 -2.66 -0.88 -15.90
N ALA A 193 -3.01 0.09 -15.05
CA ALA A 193 -2.95 1.50 -15.42
C ALA A 193 -1.54 1.96 -15.78
N GLN A 194 -0.53 1.59 -14.97
CA GLN A 194 0.86 2.01 -15.15
C GLN A 194 1.49 1.47 -16.44
N TYR A 195 1.31 0.18 -16.74
CA TYR A 195 2.07 -0.48 -17.80
C TYR A 195 1.27 -0.77 -19.08
N TYR A 196 -0.06 -0.74 -19.01
CA TYR A 196 -0.94 -0.95 -20.18
C TYR A 196 -1.75 0.29 -20.54
N GLY A 197 -1.62 1.37 -19.77
CA GLY A 197 -2.23 2.66 -20.03
C GLY A 197 -3.70 2.75 -19.62
N THR A 198 -4.26 3.95 -19.81
CA THR A 198 -5.60 4.31 -19.34
C THR A 198 -6.61 4.54 -20.47
N SER A 199 -6.26 4.21 -21.71
CA SER A 199 -7.08 4.48 -22.91
C SER A 199 -8.21 3.46 -23.14
N ASP A 200 -8.54 2.62 -22.14
CA ASP A 200 -9.61 1.62 -22.21
C ASP A 200 -9.54 0.66 -23.41
N VAL A 201 -8.32 0.32 -23.83
CA VAL A 201 -8.07 -0.72 -24.83
C VAL A 201 -8.48 -2.08 -24.23
N PRO A 202 -9.45 -2.78 -24.85
CA PRO A 202 -9.92 -4.04 -24.29
C PRO A 202 -8.87 -5.16 -24.39
N TRP A 203 -8.91 -6.12 -23.46
CA TRP A 203 -8.19 -7.39 -23.54
C TRP A 203 -9.07 -8.55 -23.11
N VAL A 204 -8.68 -9.76 -23.51
CA VAL A 204 -9.28 -11.00 -23.01
C VAL A 204 -8.37 -11.58 -21.95
N ASN A 205 -8.87 -11.78 -20.74
CA ASN A 205 -8.11 -12.36 -19.63
C ASN A 205 -8.03 -13.91 -19.74
N SER A 206 -7.35 -14.56 -18.81
CA SER A 206 -7.15 -16.03 -18.81
C SER A 206 -8.44 -16.81 -18.56
N PHE A 207 -9.51 -16.14 -18.15
CA PHE A 207 -10.84 -16.72 -17.94
C PHE A 207 -11.79 -16.49 -19.14
N GLY A 208 -11.31 -15.88 -20.23
CA GLY A 208 -12.11 -15.58 -21.41
C GLY A 208 -13.00 -14.34 -21.26
N GLU A 209 -12.75 -13.49 -20.25
CA GLU A 209 -13.48 -12.24 -20.06
C GLU A 209 -12.84 -11.12 -20.86
N THR A 210 -13.65 -10.43 -21.67
CA THR A 210 -13.26 -9.16 -22.28
C THR A 210 -13.37 -8.05 -21.24
N LEU A 211 -12.25 -7.42 -20.90
CA LEU A 211 -12.14 -6.36 -19.90
C LEU A 211 -11.51 -5.10 -20.50
N LYS A 212 -11.88 -3.95 -19.95
CA LYS A 212 -11.18 -2.66 -20.05
C LYS A 212 -10.69 -2.23 -18.69
N LEU A 213 -9.80 -1.24 -18.62
CA LEU A 213 -9.34 -0.70 -17.34
C LEU A 213 -10.53 -0.13 -16.55
N SER A 214 -11.44 0.58 -17.21
CA SER A 214 -12.65 1.10 -16.58
C SER A 214 -13.55 0.04 -15.95
N ASP A 215 -13.58 -1.19 -16.48
CA ASP A 215 -14.33 -2.30 -15.86
C ASP A 215 -13.68 -2.71 -14.54
N VAL A 216 -12.34 -2.81 -14.50
CA VAL A 216 -11.57 -3.13 -13.29
C VAL A 216 -11.70 -2.00 -12.25
N VAL A 217 -11.61 -0.74 -12.70
CA VAL A 217 -11.78 0.44 -11.83
C VAL A 217 -13.19 0.50 -11.26
N ARG A 218 -14.22 0.24 -12.08
CA ARG A 218 -15.62 0.19 -11.61
C ARG A 218 -15.80 -0.90 -10.57
N TYR A 219 -15.29 -2.10 -10.84
CA TYR A 219 -15.38 -3.23 -9.91
C TYR A 219 -14.75 -2.90 -8.55
N GLU A 220 -13.56 -2.31 -8.52
CA GLU A 220 -12.94 -1.87 -7.27
C GLU A 220 -13.72 -0.74 -6.60
N LEU A 221 -14.19 0.24 -7.37
CA LEU A 221 -14.96 1.37 -6.83
C LEU A 221 -16.25 0.93 -6.13
N ASP A 222 -16.92 -0.10 -6.66
CA ASP A 222 -18.17 -0.63 -6.12
C ASP A 222 -17.94 -1.47 -4.84
N ALA A 223 -16.71 -1.91 -4.58
CA ALA A 223 -16.36 -2.67 -3.38
C ALA A 223 -16.23 -1.79 -2.11
N SER A 224 -16.57 -2.36 -0.95
CA SER A 224 -16.56 -1.64 0.34
C SER A 224 -15.14 -1.25 0.79
N ILE A 225 -14.88 0.05 0.91
CA ILE A 225 -13.61 0.58 1.44
C ILE A 225 -13.45 0.17 2.91
N GLU A 226 -14.48 0.39 3.72
CA GLU A 226 -14.39 0.21 5.17
C GLU A 226 -14.30 -1.26 5.59
N ASN A 227 -14.69 -2.23 4.76
CA ASN A 227 -14.58 -3.66 5.07
C ASN A 227 -13.32 -4.32 4.49
N ALA A 228 -12.49 -3.57 3.76
CA ALA A 228 -11.26 -4.08 3.18
C ALA A 228 -10.11 -4.12 4.21
N ALA A 229 -9.05 -4.86 3.87
CA ALA A 229 -7.82 -4.90 4.64
C ALA A 229 -7.21 -3.50 4.78
N CYS A 230 -6.53 -3.26 5.91
CA CYS A 230 -5.85 -2.01 6.19
C CYS A 230 -6.75 -0.76 5.97
N GLY A 231 -8.04 -0.88 6.31
CA GLY A 231 -9.03 0.20 6.22
C GLY A 231 -9.43 0.62 4.81
N GLY A 232 -9.06 -0.16 3.79
CA GLY A 232 -9.33 0.13 2.38
C GLY A 232 -8.45 1.21 1.77
N THR A 233 -7.37 1.62 2.44
CA THR A 233 -6.43 2.61 1.92
C THR A 233 -5.73 2.14 0.64
N HIS A 234 -5.39 0.85 0.51
CA HIS A 234 -4.80 0.33 -0.73
C HIS A 234 -5.75 0.42 -1.93
N ARG A 235 -7.05 0.22 -1.71
CA ARG A 235 -8.07 0.42 -2.77
C ARG A 235 -8.16 1.88 -3.16
N LEU A 236 -8.22 2.78 -2.17
CA LEU A 236 -8.20 4.22 -2.43
C LEU A 236 -6.92 4.63 -3.18
N PHE A 237 -5.77 4.09 -2.80
CA PHE A 237 -4.48 4.31 -3.45
C PHE A 237 -4.50 3.85 -4.90
N GLY A 238 -4.91 2.60 -5.18
CA GLY A 238 -5.00 2.07 -6.53
C GLY A 238 -5.95 2.85 -7.44
N LEU A 239 -7.15 3.20 -6.95
CA LEU A 239 -8.10 4.04 -7.66
C LEU A 239 -7.54 5.43 -7.94
N THR A 240 -6.85 6.03 -6.97
CA THR A 240 -6.19 7.35 -7.11
C THR A 240 -5.07 7.30 -8.15
N TRP A 241 -4.24 6.26 -8.12
CA TRP A 241 -3.14 6.05 -9.06
C TRP A 241 -3.65 5.99 -10.50
N ALA A 242 -4.64 5.13 -10.76
CA ALA A 242 -5.25 5.00 -12.08
C ALA A 242 -5.94 6.28 -12.54
N TYR A 243 -6.66 6.96 -11.64
CA TYR A 243 -7.31 8.24 -11.93
C TYR A 243 -6.32 9.33 -12.31
N HIS A 244 -5.22 9.48 -11.58
CA HIS A 244 -4.21 10.48 -11.89
C HIS A 244 -3.46 10.17 -13.18
N LEU A 245 -3.15 8.91 -13.47
CA LEU A 245 -2.63 8.51 -14.78
C LEU A 245 -3.61 8.86 -15.90
N HIS A 246 -4.90 8.58 -15.70
CA HIS A 246 -5.94 8.91 -16.67
C HIS A 246 -5.96 10.41 -16.99
N LEU A 247 -5.94 11.27 -15.97
CA LEU A 247 -5.85 12.72 -16.16
C LEU A 247 -4.54 13.16 -16.81
N LYS A 248 -3.39 12.60 -16.38
CA LYS A 248 -2.07 12.89 -16.94
C LYS A 248 -2.00 12.56 -18.44
N ASN A 249 -2.73 11.54 -18.87
CA ASN A 249 -2.83 11.11 -20.27
C ASN A 249 -3.93 11.84 -21.07
N GLY A 250 -4.52 12.92 -20.53
CA GLY A 250 -5.55 13.72 -21.22
C GLY A 250 -6.97 13.15 -21.12
N GLY A 251 -7.18 12.17 -20.24
CA GLY A 251 -8.48 11.59 -19.95
C GLY A 251 -9.44 12.59 -19.29
N LYS A 252 -10.74 12.46 -19.61
CA LYS A 252 -11.80 13.33 -19.08
C LYS A 252 -12.36 12.82 -17.76
N LYS A 253 -12.83 13.75 -16.92
CA LYS A 253 -13.54 13.47 -15.67
C LYS A 253 -15.01 13.13 -15.91
N GLU A 254 -15.26 12.00 -16.55
CA GLU A 254 -16.60 11.53 -16.90
C GLU A 254 -16.77 10.03 -16.60
N GLY A 255 -18.02 9.57 -16.52
CA GLY A 255 -18.33 8.17 -16.21
C GLY A 255 -17.68 7.70 -14.91
N VAL A 256 -17.01 6.54 -14.95
CA VAL A 256 -16.34 5.95 -13.78
C VAL A 256 -15.29 6.88 -13.17
N TRP A 257 -14.60 7.70 -13.98
CA TRP A 257 -13.55 8.58 -13.49
C TRP A 257 -14.09 9.74 -12.65
N LEU A 258 -15.30 10.23 -12.98
CA LEU A 258 -16.00 11.21 -12.14
C LEU A 258 -16.42 10.57 -10.81
N ASP A 259 -16.83 9.30 -10.81
CA ASP A 259 -17.20 8.61 -9.57
C ASP A 259 -15.98 8.32 -8.69
N VAL A 260 -14.82 8.01 -9.28
CA VAL A 260 -13.54 7.92 -8.56
C VAL A 260 -13.17 9.26 -7.92
N GLU A 261 -13.30 10.38 -8.65
CA GLU A 261 -13.05 11.71 -8.09
C GLU A 261 -13.93 12.00 -6.86
N LYS A 262 -15.24 11.69 -6.94
CA LYS A 262 -16.17 11.84 -5.82
C LYS A 262 -15.76 10.98 -4.63
N ARG A 263 -15.38 9.71 -4.86
CA ARG A 263 -14.92 8.80 -3.81
C ARG A 263 -13.65 9.31 -3.14
N ILE A 264 -12.69 9.81 -3.90
CA ILE A 264 -11.46 10.41 -3.36
C ILE A 264 -11.82 11.63 -2.49
N ALA A 265 -12.67 12.52 -2.98
CA ALA A 265 -13.10 13.70 -2.22
C ALA A 265 -13.85 13.33 -0.92
N GLU A 266 -14.73 12.34 -0.96
CA GLU A 266 -15.44 11.81 0.21
C GLU A 266 -14.44 11.34 1.28
N TYR A 267 -13.49 10.48 0.92
CA TYR A 267 -12.57 9.89 1.90
C TYR A 267 -11.51 10.89 2.38
N LYS A 268 -11.15 11.91 1.58
CA LYS A 268 -10.33 13.04 2.06
C LYS A 268 -11.07 13.80 3.17
N SER A 269 -12.37 14.03 2.97
CA SER A 269 -13.22 14.67 3.97
C SER A 269 -13.36 13.81 5.22
N LYS A 270 -13.59 12.49 5.07
CA LYS A 270 -13.64 11.55 6.21
C LYS A 270 -12.34 11.56 7.02
N ALA A 271 -11.17 11.46 6.37
CA ALA A 271 -9.87 11.51 7.03
C ALA A 271 -9.69 12.79 7.85
N ARG A 272 -10.00 13.95 7.27
CA ARG A 272 -9.93 15.24 7.97
C ARG A 272 -10.89 15.32 9.16
N GLN A 273 -12.08 14.73 9.05
CA GLN A 273 -13.10 14.75 10.11
C GLN A 273 -12.79 13.78 11.25
N SER A 274 -12.06 12.70 10.98
CA SER A 274 -11.66 11.69 11.96
C SER A 274 -10.32 11.96 12.63
N GLN A 275 -9.57 12.97 12.19
CA GLN A 275 -8.34 13.40 12.83
C GLN A 275 -8.59 13.85 14.28
N ASN A 276 -7.77 13.37 15.21
CA ASN A 276 -7.78 13.84 16.58
C ASN A 276 -7.17 15.24 16.66
N ARG A 277 -7.93 16.18 17.22
CA ARG A 277 -7.52 17.58 17.35
C ARG A 277 -6.43 17.82 18.41
N ALA A 278 -6.31 16.91 19.37
CA ALA A 278 -5.36 17.08 20.48
C ALA A 278 -3.91 16.81 20.07
N ASP A 279 -3.67 15.83 19.21
CA ASP A 279 -2.34 15.36 18.84
C ASP A 279 -2.11 15.21 17.32
N GLY A 280 -3.10 15.53 16.49
CA GLY A 280 -3.00 15.50 15.03
C GLY A 280 -3.02 14.10 14.42
N ILE A 281 -3.07 13.03 15.22
CA ILE A 281 -3.08 11.65 14.71
C ILE A 281 -4.40 11.37 13.98
N LEU A 282 -4.35 10.55 12.94
CA LEU A 282 -5.56 10.08 12.25
C LEU A 282 -6.16 8.89 13.01
N SER A 283 -7.43 8.59 12.77
CA SER A 283 -8.14 7.58 13.54
C SER A 283 -7.51 6.20 13.43
N THR A 284 -7.44 5.50 14.57
CA THR A 284 -6.97 4.11 14.65
C THR A 284 -7.98 3.10 14.10
N SER A 285 -9.19 3.55 13.75
CA SER A 285 -10.22 2.80 13.02
C SER A 285 -10.34 3.24 11.56
N TYR A 286 -9.28 3.85 11.01
CA TYR A 286 -9.20 4.37 9.66
C TYR A 286 -10.30 5.39 9.34
N PHE A 287 -11.31 4.96 8.57
CA PHE A 287 -12.42 5.80 8.12
C PHE A 287 -13.75 5.45 8.78
N ARG A 288 -13.81 4.42 9.64
CA ARG A 288 -15.06 3.92 10.24
C ARG A 288 -15.59 4.82 11.36
N SER A 289 -14.69 5.39 12.14
CA SER A 289 -15.01 6.14 13.35
C SER A 289 -13.89 7.15 13.66
N LYS A 290 -13.96 7.79 14.83
CA LYS A 290 -12.94 8.72 15.33
C LYS A 290 -12.11 8.09 16.45
N ASP A 291 -11.99 6.77 16.46
CA ASP A 291 -11.31 6.04 17.52
C ASP A 291 -9.85 6.49 17.61
N HIS A 292 -9.36 6.55 18.85
CA HIS A 292 -8.02 6.98 19.20
C HIS A 292 -7.47 6.05 20.27
N GLU A 293 -6.59 5.14 19.86
CA GLU A 293 -5.93 4.19 20.75
C GLU A 293 -4.52 4.67 21.11
N PRO A 294 -4.04 4.47 22.35
CA PRO A 294 -2.71 4.90 22.77
C PRO A 294 -1.58 4.05 22.17
N ASN A 295 -1.87 2.87 21.60
CA ASN A 295 -0.88 1.96 21.05
C ASN A 295 -0.10 2.60 19.88
N LEU A 296 1.20 2.79 20.06
CA LEU A 296 2.05 3.51 19.10
C LEU A 296 2.14 2.82 17.73
N GLU A 297 2.28 1.50 17.72
CA GLU A 297 2.36 0.70 16.49
C GLU A 297 1.06 0.82 15.66
N LEU A 298 -0.10 0.70 16.31
CA LEU A 298 -1.40 0.89 15.67
C LEU A 298 -1.56 2.30 15.12
N ARG A 299 -1.10 3.32 15.85
CA ARG A 299 -1.12 4.72 15.40
C ARG A 299 -0.23 4.94 14.18
N ILE A 300 1.00 4.41 14.19
CA ILE A 300 1.92 4.46 13.04
C ILE A 300 1.28 3.76 11.84
N GLY A 301 0.74 2.55 12.03
CA GLY A 301 0.12 1.80 10.95
C GLY A 301 -1.07 2.53 10.35
N THR A 302 -2.06 2.91 11.15
CA THR A 302 -3.29 3.55 10.65
C THR A 302 -3.03 4.92 10.05
N THR A 303 -2.30 5.79 10.75
CA THR A 303 -1.96 7.13 10.24
C THR A 303 -1.04 7.05 9.04
N GLY A 304 -0.06 6.14 9.05
CA GLY A 304 0.86 5.91 7.93
C GLY A 304 0.14 5.57 6.63
N HIS A 305 -0.76 4.58 6.66
CA HIS A 305 -1.55 4.19 5.48
C HIS A 305 -2.46 5.32 4.98
N ILE A 306 -3.07 6.10 5.87
CA ILE A 306 -3.94 7.21 5.44
C ILE A 306 -3.09 8.35 4.88
N VAL A 307 -1.97 8.72 5.53
CA VAL A 307 -1.05 9.75 5.05
C VAL A 307 -0.45 9.36 3.71
N GLU A 308 -0.08 8.10 3.49
CA GLU A 308 0.41 7.59 2.21
C GLU A 308 -0.60 7.83 1.09
N TRP A 309 -1.86 7.44 1.30
CA TRP A 309 -2.90 7.69 0.32
C TRP A 309 -3.17 9.19 0.12
N LEU A 310 -3.26 9.98 1.19
CA LEU A 310 -3.47 11.43 1.10
C LEU A 310 -2.32 12.14 0.38
N ALA A 311 -1.08 11.73 0.62
CA ALA A 311 0.12 12.23 -0.04
C ALA A 311 0.12 11.97 -1.55
N LEU A 312 -0.59 10.94 -2.02
CA LEU A 312 -0.87 10.74 -3.45
C LEU A 312 -2.08 11.56 -3.92
N ALA A 313 -3.19 11.53 -3.18
CA ALA A 313 -4.51 12.00 -3.61
C ALA A 313 -4.74 13.52 -3.56
N MET A 314 -4.09 14.22 -2.64
CA MET A 314 -4.30 15.65 -2.40
C MET A 314 -3.55 16.51 -3.42
N THR A 315 -4.01 17.72 -3.73
CA THR A 315 -3.23 18.72 -4.49
C THR A 315 -2.06 19.25 -3.64
N ASP A 316 -1.09 19.93 -4.28
CA ASP A 316 0.06 20.50 -3.57
C ASP A 316 -0.38 21.56 -2.54
N GLU A 317 -1.46 22.30 -2.80
CA GLU A 317 -2.06 23.25 -1.86
C GLU A 317 -2.77 22.55 -0.71
N GLU A 318 -3.51 21.48 -1.00
CA GLU A 318 -4.18 20.68 0.03
C GLU A 318 -3.15 20.07 0.99
N LEU A 319 -2.01 19.58 0.49
CA LEU A 319 -0.94 19.03 1.34
C LEU A 319 -0.37 20.05 2.32
N LYS A 320 -0.41 21.33 1.98
CA LYS A 320 0.03 22.43 2.85
C LYS A 320 -1.06 22.89 3.83
N ALA A 321 -2.24 22.28 3.84
CA ALA A 321 -3.28 22.64 4.81
C ALA A 321 -2.82 22.30 6.25
N PRO A 322 -3.16 23.12 7.26
CA PRO A 322 -2.69 22.91 8.64
C PRO A 322 -2.98 21.52 9.19
N TRP A 323 -4.17 20.99 8.96
CA TRP A 323 -4.58 19.65 9.42
C TRP A 323 -3.71 18.53 8.82
N MET A 324 -3.26 18.69 7.57
CA MET A 324 -2.39 17.70 6.93
C MET A 324 -0.96 17.80 7.48
N GLN A 325 -0.47 19.03 7.69
CA GLN A 325 0.84 19.26 8.34
C GLN A 325 0.86 18.66 9.76
N GLU A 326 -0.22 18.81 10.53
CA GLU A 326 -0.40 18.20 11.85
C GLU A 326 -0.37 16.66 11.77
N ALA A 327 -1.04 16.04 10.80
CA ALA A 327 -1.04 14.59 10.62
C ALA A 327 0.36 14.05 10.29
N VAL A 328 1.08 14.73 9.39
CA VAL A 328 2.45 14.36 9.01
C VAL A 328 3.42 14.57 10.17
N SER A 329 3.25 15.66 10.91
CA SER A 329 4.01 15.96 12.11
C SER A 329 3.83 14.87 13.17
N ALA A 330 2.57 14.53 13.48
CA ALA A 330 2.20 13.49 14.43
C ALA A 330 2.75 12.11 14.03
N LEU A 331 2.65 11.75 12.75
CA LEU A 331 3.23 10.50 12.23
C LEU A 331 4.75 10.48 12.37
N SER A 332 5.42 11.60 12.04
CA SER A 332 6.86 11.71 12.15
C SER A 332 7.33 11.61 13.61
N LEU A 333 6.64 12.27 14.54
CA LEU A 333 6.90 12.14 15.98
C LEU A 333 6.67 10.72 16.46
N ALA A 334 5.58 10.06 16.04
CA ALA A 334 5.30 8.68 16.42
C ALA A 334 6.42 7.72 15.97
N ILE A 335 6.94 7.89 14.74
CA ILE A 335 8.10 7.14 14.25
C ILE A 335 9.33 7.45 15.10
N LEU A 336 9.64 8.72 15.37
CA LEU A 336 10.81 9.10 16.18
C LEU A 336 10.73 8.54 17.62
N ASP A 337 9.55 8.58 18.24
CA ASP A 337 9.29 8.06 19.58
C ASP A 337 9.44 6.54 19.66
N MET A 338 9.10 5.83 18.58
CA MET A 338 9.32 4.39 18.46
C MET A 338 10.83 4.04 18.54
N ARG A 339 11.73 4.93 18.10
CA ARG A 339 13.19 4.67 18.04
C ARG A 339 13.49 3.33 17.35
N LYS A 340 14.23 2.43 18.03
CA LYS A 340 14.52 1.05 17.60
C LYS A 340 13.49 0.02 18.11
N GLY A 341 12.37 0.49 18.67
CA GLY A 341 11.27 -0.36 19.12
C GLY A 341 10.68 -1.20 18.00
N HIS A 342 9.94 -2.24 18.37
CA HIS A 342 9.26 -3.11 17.42
C HIS A 342 8.06 -2.40 16.80
N VAL A 343 7.84 -2.65 15.51
CA VAL A 343 6.66 -2.28 14.73
C VAL A 343 6.57 -3.28 13.60
N GLU A 344 5.34 -3.67 13.23
CA GLU A 344 5.08 -4.44 12.03
C GLU A 344 5.71 -3.72 10.82
N SER A 345 6.54 -4.45 10.07
CA SER A 345 7.37 -3.90 9.00
C SER A 345 6.56 -3.24 7.88
N GLY A 346 5.44 -3.84 7.46
CA GLY A 346 4.57 -3.28 6.43
C GLY A 346 4.03 -1.92 6.83
N ALA A 347 3.44 -1.82 8.03
CA ALA A 347 2.94 -0.58 8.61
C ALA A 347 4.00 0.54 8.63
N LEU A 348 5.22 0.24 9.08
CA LEU A 348 6.30 1.23 9.14
C LEU A 348 6.72 1.71 7.75
N TYR A 349 6.87 0.80 6.80
CA TYR A 349 7.34 1.18 5.47
C TYR A 349 6.26 1.86 4.62
N HIS A 350 4.97 1.55 4.82
CA HIS A 350 3.87 2.36 4.28
C HIS A 350 3.90 3.79 4.82
N ALA A 351 4.11 3.95 6.14
CA ALA A 351 4.29 5.26 6.74
C ALA A 351 5.47 6.02 6.13
N ALA A 352 6.62 5.35 5.94
CA ALA A 352 7.80 5.92 5.32
C ALA A 352 7.56 6.31 3.86
N HIS A 353 6.88 5.48 3.08
CA HIS A 353 6.52 5.78 1.70
C HIS A 353 5.60 7.01 1.62
N GLY A 354 4.60 7.10 2.49
CA GLY A 354 3.74 8.29 2.57
C GLY A 354 4.49 9.57 2.97
N LEU A 355 5.40 9.48 3.93
CA LEU A 355 6.27 10.61 4.30
C LEU A 355 7.21 10.99 3.16
N HIS A 356 7.71 10.03 2.39
CA HIS A 356 8.55 10.28 1.22
C HIS A 356 7.77 11.04 0.13
N LEU A 357 6.57 10.56 -0.23
CA LEU A 357 5.68 11.23 -1.19
C LEU A 357 5.36 12.67 -0.73
N TYR A 358 5.02 12.85 0.55
CA TYR A 358 4.75 14.17 1.11
C TYR A 358 5.99 15.08 1.03
N HIS A 359 7.15 14.57 1.45
CA HIS A 359 8.40 15.32 1.46
C HIS A 359 8.78 15.81 0.06
N GLU A 360 8.77 14.92 -0.94
CA GLU A 360 9.13 15.29 -2.30
C GLU A 360 8.18 16.33 -2.89
N ARG A 361 6.88 16.26 -2.57
CA ARG A 361 5.88 17.21 -3.10
C ARG A 361 5.88 18.57 -2.40
N VAL A 362 6.12 18.60 -1.08
CA VAL A 362 6.03 19.83 -0.29
C VAL A 362 7.38 20.55 -0.17
N PHE A 363 8.48 19.80 -0.05
CA PHE A 363 9.82 20.33 0.23
C PHE A 363 10.85 20.07 -0.87
N GLY A 364 10.54 19.18 -1.82
CA GLY A 364 11.48 18.69 -2.82
C GLY A 364 10.96 18.82 -4.25
N THR A 365 11.28 17.81 -5.06
CA THR A 365 10.76 17.66 -6.42
C THR A 365 10.35 16.21 -6.61
N PRO A 366 9.05 15.93 -6.82
CA PRO A 366 8.58 14.56 -6.99
C PRO A 366 9.12 13.94 -8.27
N ALA A 367 9.34 12.63 -8.24
CA ALA A 367 9.77 11.90 -9.41
C ALA A 367 8.74 12.01 -10.56
N ARG A 368 9.22 12.21 -11.80
CA ARG A 368 8.36 12.46 -12.98
C ARG A 368 7.39 11.33 -13.30
N TYR A 369 7.71 10.10 -12.89
CA TYR A 369 6.87 8.94 -13.14
C TYR A 369 5.62 8.92 -12.24
N LEU A 370 5.65 9.58 -11.07
CA LEU A 370 4.52 9.60 -10.14
C LEU A 370 3.28 10.19 -10.82
N PRO A 371 2.12 9.54 -10.71
CA PRO A 371 0.87 10.10 -11.19
C PRO A 371 0.27 11.01 -10.12
N LEU A 372 0.66 12.27 -10.17
CA LEU A 372 0.16 13.31 -9.29
C LEU A 372 -1.01 14.06 -9.92
N PRO A 373 -1.86 14.74 -9.12
CA PRO A 373 -2.88 15.62 -9.66
C PRO A 373 -2.26 16.67 -10.60
N PRO A 374 -2.98 17.13 -11.65
CA PRO A 374 -2.51 18.22 -12.48
C PRO A 374 -2.20 19.46 -11.62
N LYS A 375 -1.05 20.10 -11.85
CA LYS A 375 -0.75 21.41 -11.25
C LYS A 375 -1.79 22.42 -11.75
N LYS A 376 -2.45 23.12 -10.83
CA LYS A 376 -3.38 24.19 -11.17
C LYS A 376 -2.65 25.45 -11.59
#